data_AF-W1XNB2-F1
#
_entry.id   AF-W1XNB2-F1
#
_cell.length_a   1.000
_cell.length_b   1.000
_cell.length_c   1.000
_cell.angle_alpha   90.00
_cell.angle_beta   90.00
_cell.angle_gamma   90.00
#
_symmetry.space_group_name_H-M   'P 1'
#
loop_
_entity.id
_entity.type
_entity.pdbx_description
1 polymer ?
#
loop_
_entity_poly.entity_id
_entity_poly.type
_entity_poly.pdbx_seq_one_letter_code
_entity_poly.pdbx_strand_id
1 'polypeptide(L)' 'QIKLFNQAISGAPYTALSVPLSLTADSVLSHDIHNYPDNIINMANQAGFQTFWLSSQSAFRQNGTAV' A
#
# COMPACT_ATOMS: atom_id res chain seq x y z
N GLN A 1 10.77 20.57 -12.67
CA GLN A 1 9.93 19.99 -13.74
C GLN A 1 9.21 18.78 -13.17
N ILE A 2 7.91 18.64 -13.37
CA ILE A 2 7.13 17.48 -12.92
C ILE A 2 7.31 16.33 -13.92
N LYS A 3 7.48 15.10 -13.43
CA LYS A 3 7.51 13.88 -14.26
C LYS A 3 6.10 13.31 -14.34
N LEU A 4 5.59 13.12 -15.56
CA LEU A 4 4.27 12.53 -15.83
C LEU A 4 4.45 11.16 -16.45
N PHE A 5 3.82 10.14 -15.86
CA PHE A 5 3.80 8.77 -16.36
C PHE A 5 2.44 8.50 -17.00
N ASN A 6 2.41 8.27 -18.31
CA ASN A 6 1.16 8.06 -19.07
C ASN A 6 0.76 6.57 -19.19
N GLN A 7 1.55 5.66 -18.62
CA GLN A 7 1.40 4.21 -18.76
C GLN A 7 1.54 3.50 -17.40
N ALA A 8 0.89 4.02 -16.37
CA ALA A 8 0.80 3.38 -15.06
C ALA A 8 -0.53 2.63 -14.92
N ILE A 9 -0.47 1.36 -14.53
CA ILE A 9 -1.63 0.47 -14.36
C ILE A 9 -1.68 0.00 -12.91
N SER A 10 -2.84 0.09 -12.26
CA SER A 10 -3.03 -0.40 -10.89
C SER A 10 -2.95 -1.93 -10.84
N GLY A 11 -2.35 -2.48 -9.78
CA GLY A 11 -2.29 -3.92 -9.56
C GLY A 11 -3.65 -4.57 -9.25
N ALA A 12 -4.64 -3.78 -8.82
CA ALA A 12 -6.00 -4.24 -8.56
C ALA A 12 -7.05 -3.11 -8.70
N PRO A 13 -8.34 -3.43 -8.96
CA PRO A 13 -9.40 -2.42 -9.10
C PRO A 13 -10.06 -2.01 -7.76
N TYR A 14 -9.69 -2.63 -6.64
CA TYR A 14 -10.26 -2.36 -5.31
C TYR A 14 -9.23 -1.77 -4.37
N THR A 15 -9.58 -0.72 -3.61
CA THR A 15 -8.66 -0.06 -2.66
C THR A 15 -8.05 -1.03 -1.66
N ALA A 16 -8.84 -1.99 -1.15
CA ALA A 16 -8.39 -3.00 -0.18
C ALA A 16 -7.26 -3.91 -0.71
N LEU A 17 -7.08 -4.00 -2.03
CA LEU A 17 -6.02 -4.78 -2.67
C LEU A 17 -4.96 -3.88 -3.32
N SER A 18 -5.37 -2.82 -4.01
CA SER A 18 -4.47 -1.91 -4.74
C SER A 18 -3.51 -1.18 -3.80
N VAL A 19 -3.99 -0.74 -2.62
CA VAL A 19 -3.14 -0.03 -1.66
C VAL A 19 -2.06 -0.96 -1.08
N PRO A 20 -2.38 -2.14 -0.52
CA PRO A 20 -1.33 -3.08 -0.10
C PRO A 20 -0.39 -3.51 -1.23
N LEU A 21 -0.90 -3.87 -2.41
CA LEU A 21 -0.06 -4.28 -3.55
C LEU A 21 0.93 -3.18 -4.00
N SER A 22 0.61 -1.91 -3.79
CA SER A 22 1.49 -0.79 -4.15
C SER A 22 2.55 -0.49 -3.09
N LEU A 23 2.35 -0.93 -1.85
CA LEU A 23 3.19 -0.57 -0.70
C LEU A 23 4.03 -1.74 -0.16
N THR A 24 3.67 -2.97 -0.52
CA THR A 24 4.23 -4.21 0.02
C THR A 24 5.10 -4.93 -1.01
N ALA A 25 5.81 -5.98 -0.58
CA ALA A 25 6.55 -6.89 -1.46
C ALA A 25 5.64 -7.88 -2.23
N ASP A 26 4.32 -7.78 -2.07
CA ASP A 26 3.36 -8.65 -2.74
C ASP A 26 3.28 -8.36 -4.26
N SER A 27 2.79 -9.34 -5.03
CA SER A 27 2.77 -9.28 -6.50
C SER A 27 1.40 -9.62 -7.07
N VAL A 28 1.04 -8.95 -8.16
CA VAL A 28 -0.19 -9.23 -8.92
C VAL A 28 -0.23 -10.67 -9.46
N LEU A 29 0.95 -11.24 -9.77
CA LEU A 29 1.05 -12.60 -10.33
C LEU A 29 1.06 -13.70 -9.26
N SER A 30 1.43 -13.36 -8.03
CA SER A 30 1.62 -14.30 -6.93
C SER A 30 1.16 -13.68 -5.61
N HIS A 31 -0.12 -13.30 -5.57
CA HIS A 31 -0.72 -12.61 -4.45
C HIS A 31 -0.70 -13.48 -3.19
N ASP A 32 -0.04 -12.99 -2.13
CA ASP A 32 -0.05 -13.59 -0.81
C ASP A 32 -0.11 -12.50 0.28
N ILE A 33 -1.19 -12.49 1.04
CA ILE A 33 -1.43 -11.54 2.14
C ILE A 33 -0.36 -11.61 3.24
N HIS A 34 0.35 -12.74 3.36
CA HIS A 34 1.46 -12.89 4.29
C HIS A 34 2.66 -11.98 3.96
N ASN A 35 2.72 -11.42 2.75
CA ASN A 35 3.74 -10.45 2.35
C ASN A 35 3.41 -9.01 2.78
N TYR A 36 2.21 -8.72 3.28
CA TYR A 36 1.81 -7.36 3.66
C TYR A 36 2.64 -6.73 4.80
N PRO A 37 3.15 -7.48 5.80
CA PRO A 37 4.06 -6.93 6.79
C PRO A 37 5.37 -6.40 6.18
N ASP A 38 5.82 -6.94 5.06
CA ASP A 38 7.01 -6.47 4.34
C ASP A 38 6.63 -5.31 3.41
N ASN A 39 6.51 -4.12 3.99
CA ASN A 39 6.10 -2.90 3.28
C ASN A 39 7.07 -1.74 3.46
N ILE A 40 6.95 -0.76 2.57
CA ILE A 40 7.82 0.42 2.50
C ILE A 40 7.82 1.25 3.78
N ILE A 41 6.70 1.28 4.52
CA ILE A 41 6.59 2.02 5.80
C ILE A 41 7.43 1.33 6.86
N ASN A 42 7.33 0.00 6.96
CA ASN A 42 8.15 -0.79 7.87
C ASN A 42 9.64 -0.70 7.52
N MET A 43 9.99 -0.75 6.23
CA MET A 43 11.36 -0.55 5.77
C MET A 43 11.89 0.85 6.12
N ALA A 44 11.08 1.90 5.94
CA ALA A 44 11.47 3.27 6.30
C ALA A 44 11.65 3.43 7.82
N ASN A 45 10.77 2.85 8.62
CA ASN A 45 10.90 2.84 10.08
C ASN A 45 12.19 2.13 10.53
N GLN A 46 12.51 0.97 9.95
CA GLN A 46 13.75 0.25 10.24
C GLN A 46 15.01 1.04 9.84
N ALA A 47 14.92 1.84 8.78
CA ALA A 47 16.00 2.74 8.36
C ALA A 47 16.11 4.02 9.20
N GLY A 48 15.26 4.20 10.23
CA GLY A 48 15.29 5.33 11.15
C GLY A 48 14.52 6.57 10.66
N PHE A 49 13.72 6.46 9.60
CA PHE A 49 12.86 7.56 9.15
C PHE A 49 11.62 7.70 10.03
N GLN A 50 11.16 8.95 10.20
CA GLN A 50 9.85 9.23 10.78
C GLN A 50 8.78 9.10 9.69
N THR A 51 7.83 8.18 9.88
CA THR A 51 6.73 7.97 8.93
C THR A 51 5.42 8.56 9.47
N PHE A 52 4.67 9.25 8.60
CA PHE A 52 3.35 9.79 8.92
C PHE A 52 2.34 9.33 7.87
N TRP A 53 1.15 8.90 8.30
CA TRP A 53 0.04 8.54 7.41
C TRP A 53 -1.11 9.53 7.60
N LEU A 54 -1.30 10.41 6.63
CA LEU A 54 -2.41 11.37 6.60
C LEU A 54 -3.45 10.88 5.61
N SER A 55 -4.67 10.64 6.07
CA SER A 55 -5.75 10.08 5.24
C SER A 55 -7.06 10.84 5.47
N SER A 56 -7.72 11.20 4.37
CA SER A 56 -9.14 11.57 4.32
C SER A 56 -10.04 10.40 3.91
N GLN A 57 -9.45 9.24 3.60
CA GLN A 57 -10.18 8.01 3.35
C GLN A 57 -10.51 7.34 4.68
N SER A 58 -11.71 6.82 4.77
CA SER A 58 -12.14 5.96 5.86
C SER A 58 -11.17 4.81 6.10
N ALA A 59 -10.72 4.67 7.34
CA ALA A 59 -9.79 3.62 7.70
C ALA A 59 -10.46 2.24 7.63
N PHE A 60 -9.83 1.31 6.93
CA PHE A 60 -10.14 -0.11 7.08
C PHE A 60 -9.57 -0.59 8.41
N ARG A 61 -10.43 -0.76 9.42
CA ARG A 61 -10.03 -1.43 10.67
C ARG A 61 -9.88 -2.92 10.43
N GLN A 62 -8.99 -3.58 11.17
CA GLN A 62 -8.67 -5.02 11.10
C GLN A 62 -9.88 -5.99 11.22
N ASN A 63 -11.10 -5.50 11.47
CA ASN A 63 -12.33 -6.30 11.61
C ASN A 63 -13.38 -6.04 10.50
N GLY A 64 -12.99 -5.51 9.34
CA GLY A 64 -13.86 -5.49 8.15
C GLY A 64 -15.02 -4.49 8.15
N THR A 65 -15.09 -3.54 9.09
CA THR A 65 -16.02 -2.41 8.99
C THR A 65 -15.25 -1.18 8.52
N ALA A 66 -15.55 -0.74 7.29
CA ALA A 66 -15.19 0.59 6.84
C ALA A 66 -15.95 1.64 7.67
N VAL A 67 -15.27 2.71 8.09
CA VAL A 67 -15.93 3.90 8.67
C VAL A 67 -16.45 4.84 7.60
#